data_AF-A0A6N9V3V3-F1
#
_entry.id   AF-A0A6N9V3V3-F1
#
_cell.length_a   1.000
_cell.length_b   1.000
_cell.length_c   1.000
_cell.angle_alpha   90.00
_cell.angle_beta   90.00
_cell.angle_gamma   90.00
#
_symmetry.space_group_name_H-M   'P 1'
#
loop_
_entity.id
_entity.type
_entity.pdbx_description
1 polymer ?
#
loop_
_entity_poly.entity_id
_entity_poly.type
_entity_poly.pdbx_seq_one_letter_code
_entity_poly.pdbx_strand_id
1 'polypeptide(L)' 'MTVVERREIALVDLLDRLLAGGVVITGDVTLRIADVDLVRIDLNALISSVNRNVPSPFGD' A
#
# COMPACT_ATOMS: atom_id res chain seq x y z
N MET A 1 -3.87 12.74 27.62
CA MET A 1 -3.67 12.04 26.34
C MET A 1 -4.20 10.62 26.44
N THR A 2 -5.43 10.41 25.98
CA THR A 2 -6.08 9.11 25.94
C THR A 2 -5.55 8.28 24.75
N VAL A 3 -5.85 6.98 24.70
CA VAL A 3 -5.37 6.08 23.63
C VAL A 3 -5.99 6.45 22.27
N VAL A 4 -7.21 6.99 22.26
CA VAL A 4 -7.92 7.42 21.03
C VAL A 4 -7.21 8.59 20.36
N GLU A 5 -6.86 9.63 21.12
CA GLU A 5 -6.13 10.81 20.62
C GLU A 5 -4.79 10.44 19.97
N ARG A 6 -4.08 9.44 20.51
CA ARG A 6 -2.81 8.96 19.93
C ARG A 6 -2.99 8.27 18.58
N ARG A 7 -4.10 7.58 18.36
CA ARG A 7 -4.38 6.84 17.12
C ARG A 7 -4.75 7.77 15.98
N GLU A 8 -5.53 8.82 16.26
CA GLU A 8 -5.89 9.83 15.27
C GLU A 8 -4.66 10.58 14.75
N ILE A 9 -3.77 11.00 15.66
CA ILE A 9 -2.50 11.66 15.30
C ILE A 9 -1.65 10.75 14.40
N ALA A 10 -1.54 9.45 14.74
CA ALA A 10 -0.77 8.49 13.95
C ALA A 10 -1.35 8.23 12.54
N LEU A 11 -2.68 8.29 12.38
CA LEU A 11 -3.30 8.15 11.07
C LEU A 11 -3.04 9.39 10.22
N VAL A 12 -3.16 10.59 10.79
CA VAL A 12 -2.87 11.85 10.07
C VAL A 12 -1.42 11.87 9.60
N ASP A 13 -0.47 11.49 10.45
CA ASP A 13 0.96 11.41 10.07
C ASP A 13 1.20 10.39 8.94
N LEU A 14 0.49 9.24 8.97
CA LEU A 14 0.56 8.23 7.91
C LEU A 14 -0.02 8.77 6.59
N LEU A 15 -1.17 9.45 6.66
CA LEU A 15 -1.79 10.07 5.50
C LEU A 15 -0.88 11.15 4.92
N ASP A 16 -0.34 12.06 5.73
CA ASP A 16 0.56 13.12 5.26
C ASP A 16 1.79 12.55 4.57
N ARG A 17 2.40 11.51 5.14
CA ARG A 17 3.51 10.82 4.49
C ARG A 17 3.10 10.18 3.16
N LEU A 18 1.94 9.51 3.12
CA LEU A 18 1.42 8.89 1.91
C LEU A 18 1.11 9.92 0.82
N LEU A 19 0.56 11.07 1.20
CA LEU A 19 0.23 12.18 0.31
C LEU A 19 1.47 12.92 -0.19
N ALA A 20 2.50 13.08 0.65
CA ALA A 20 3.72 13.82 0.32
C ALA A 20 4.70 13.02 -0.56
N GLY A 21 4.85 11.71 -0.31
CA GLY A 21 5.90 10.90 -0.95
C GLY A 21 5.49 9.52 -1.45
N GLY A 22 4.32 9.01 -1.06
CA GLY A 22 3.94 7.63 -1.31
C GLY A 22 4.66 6.61 -0.41
N VAL A 23 4.27 5.35 -0.54
CA VAL A 23 4.80 4.23 0.25
C VAL A 23 5.09 3.06 -0.69
N VAL A 24 6.28 2.49 -0.61
CA VAL A 24 6.62 1.24 -1.31
C VAL A 24 6.33 0.06 -0.38
N ILE A 25 5.57 -0.91 -0.88
CA ILE A 25 5.29 -2.18 -0.23
C ILE A 25 5.96 -3.29 -1.04
N THR A 26 6.71 -4.12 -0.34
CA THR A 26 7.33 -5.33 -0.90
C THR A 26 6.63 -6.55 -0.34
N GLY A 27 6.48 -7.59 -1.15
CA GLY A 27 5.97 -8.88 -0.71
C GLY A 27 6.17 -9.94 -1.77
N ASP A 28 5.62 -11.12 -1.54
CA ASP A 28 5.61 -12.18 -2.52
C ASP A 28 4.34 -13.03 -2.37
N VAL A 29 3.94 -13.66 -3.48
CA VAL A 29 2.83 -14.61 -3.52
C VAL A 29 3.30 -15.86 -4.23
N THR A 30 2.98 -17.01 -3.67
CA THR A 30 3.26 -18.31 -4.29
C THR A 30 1.96 -19.00 -4.68
N LEU A 31 1.84 -19.37 -5.95
CA LEU A 31 0.73 -20.19 -6.46
C LEU A 31 1.09 -21.66 -6.29
N ARG A 32 0.25 -22.37 -5.53
CA ARG A 32 0.42 -23.76 -5.15
C ARG A 32 -0.70 -24.62 -5.72
N ILE A 33 -0.38 -25.83 -6.17
CA ILE A 33 -1.37 -26.85 -6.57
C ILE A 33 -0.99 -28.18 -5.90
N ALA A 34 -1.96 -28.84 -5.26
CA ALA A 34 -1.76 -30.13 -4.61
C ALA A 34 -0.51 -30.17 -3.71
N ASP A 35 -0.36 -29.14 -2.85
CA ASP A 35 0.77 -28.97 -1.93
C ASP A 35 2.14 -28.73 -2.57
N VAL A 36 2.20 -28.53 -3.90
CA VAL A 36 3.44 -28.20 -4.64
C VAL A 36 3.45 -26.74 -5.07
N ASP A 37 4.49 -26.01 -4.68
CA ASP A 37 4.72 -24.63 -5.10
C ASP A 37 5.13 -24.60 -6.58
N LEU A 38 4.37 -23.90 -7.42
CA LEU A 38 4.61 -23.87 -8.87
C LEU A 38 5.16 -22.54 -9.36
N VAL A 39 4.65 -21.44 -8.82
CA VAL A 39 4.99 -20.09 -9.29
C VAL A 39 5.17 -19.20 -8.09
N ARG A 40 6.35 -18.58 -7.97
CA ARG A 40 6.61 -17.50 -7.02
C ARG A 40 6.61 -16.18 -7.75
N ILE A 41 5.92 -15.19 -7.18
CA ILE A 41 5.79 -13.84 -7.72
C ILE A 41 6.28 -12.89 -6.64
N ASP A 42 7.39 -12.20 -6.86
CA ASP A 42 7.83 -11.12 -5.99
C ASP A 42 7.12 -9.81 -6.41
N LEU A 43 6.52 -9.13 -5.44
CA LEU A 43 5.66 -7.96 -5.60
C LEU A 43 6.37 -6.73 -5.05
N ASN A 44 6.44 -5.68 -5.89
CA ASN A 44 6.86 -4.34 -5.48
C ASN A 44 5.76 -3.36 -5.89
N ALA A 45 5.04 -2.82 -4.91
CA ALA A 45 3.92 -1.92 -5.14
C ALA A 45 4.23 -0.53 -4.58
N LEU A 46 4.01 0.51 -5.37
CA LEU A 46 4.02 1.90 -4.89
C LEU A 46 2.56 2.31 -4.64
N ILE A 47 2.23 2.68 -3.40
CA ILE A 47 0.99 3.35 -3.06
C ILE A 47 1.26 4.85 -3.05
N SER A 48 0.54 5.58 -3.88
CA SER A 48 0.58 7.04 -3.94
C SER A 48 -0.83 7.61 -4.04
N SER A 49 -0.97 8.90 -3.76
CA SER A 49 -2.23 9.61 -4.01
C SER A 49 -2.50 9.73 -5.51
N VAL A 50 -3.78 9.62 -5.88
CA VAL A 50 -4.24 9.90 -7.25
C VAL A 50 -4.21 11.41 -7.48
N ASN A 51 -3.61 11.84 -8.58
CA ASN A 51 -3.50 13.25 -8.95
C ASN A 51 -3.28 13.39 -10.46
N ARG A 52 -3.13 14.62 -10.96
CA ARG A 52 -2.95 14.86 -12.41
C ARG A 52 -1.75 14.13 -13.03
N ASN A 53 -0.70 13.88 -12.27
CA ASN A 53 0.50 13.18 -12.74
C ASN A 53 0.38 11.65 -12.58
N VAL A 54 -0.52 11.18 -11.72
CA VAL A 54 -0.80 9.76 -11.48
C VAL A 54 -2.32 9.57 -11.48
N PRO A 55 -2.95 9.47 -12.68
CA PRO A 55 -4.40 9.41 -12.80
C PRO A 55 -4.96 8.08 -12.30
N SER A 56 -6.26 8.08 -11.99
CA SER A 56 -6.97 6.84 -11.66
C SER A 56 -6.92 5.90 -12.88
N PRO A 57 -6.58 4.61 -12.69
CA PRO A 57 -6.61 3.62 -13.76
C PRO A 57 -8.05 3.23 -14.15
N PHE A 58 -9.01 3.49 -13.27
CA PHE A 58 -10.43 3.40 -13.57
C PHE A 58 -10.88 4.78 -14.03
N GLY A 59 -11.39 4.88 -15.26
CA GLY A 59 -11.87 6.14 -15.82
C GLY A 59 -12.96 6.78 -14.97
N ASP A 60 -13.18 8.08 -15.19
CA ASP A 60 -14.30 8.82 -14.61
C ASP A 60 -15.65 8.40 -15.22
#